data_AF-A0A540UXB0-F1
#
_entry.id   AF-A0A540UXB0-F1
#
_cell.length_a   1.000
_cell.length_b   1.000
_cell.length_c   1.000
_cell.angle_alpha   90.00
_cell.angle_beta   90.00
_cell.angle_gamma   90.00
#
_symmetry.space_group_name_H-M   'P 1'
#
loop_
_entity.id
_entity.type
_entity.pdbx_description
1 polymer ?
#
loop_
_entity_poly.entity_id
_entity_poly.type
_entity_poly.pdbx_seq_one_letter_code
_entity_poly.pdbx_strand_id
1 'polypeptide(L)'
;MINKVVDLVNELHEIATNQKFVIAIESYRGAKEVHVPFTDDFFKLFKQYDIQPRGNDKYPFEAFVEIDGVKFFSLLTQKEYEEYVEKTA
;
A
#
# COMPACT_ATOMS: atom_id res chain seq x y z
N MET A 1 4.21 25.00 12.51
CA MET A 1 4.29 23.53 12.58
C MET A 1 2.94 22.91 12.25
N ILE A 2 1.86 23.32 12.92
CA ILE A 2 0.48 22.89 12.64
C ILE A 2 0.05 23.16 11.18
N ASN A 3 0.35 24.34 10.63
CA ASN A 3 -0.03 24.65 9.24
C ASN A 3 0.59 23.68 8.21
N LYS A 4 1.85 23.29 8.38
CA LYS A 4 2.50 22.29 7.50
C LYS A 4 1.85 20.90 7.58
N VAL A 5 1.31 20.55 8.75
CA VAL A 5 0.58 19.28 8.94
C VAL A 5 -0.78 19.35 8.24
N VAL A 6 -1.47 20.48 8.33
CA VAL A 6 -2.74 20.72 7.63
C VAL A 6 -2.54 20.71 6.12
N ASP A 7 -1.51 21.38 5.61
CA ASP A 7 -1.18 21.40 4.19
C ASP A 7 -0.90 19.98 3.67
N LEU A 8 -0.08 19.20 4.40
CA LEU A 8 0.23 17.81 4.04
C LEU A 8 -1.02 16.91 4.05
N VAL A 9 -1.89 17.07 5.05
CA VAL A 9 -3.16 16.31 5.13
C VAL A 9 -4.09 16.69 3.98
N ASN A 10 -4.14 17.96 3.59
CA ASN A 10 -4.95 18.40 2.45
C ASN A 10 -4.41 17.87 1.13
N GLU A 11 -3.10 17.90 0.91
CA GLU A 11 -2.47 17.30 -0.28
C GLU A 11 -2.73 15.79 -0.34
N LEU A 12 -2.58 15.08 0.78
CA LEU A 12 -2.90 13.65 0.88
C LEU A 12 -4.39 13.37 0.65
N HIS A 13 -5.27 14.24 1.15
CA HIS A 13 -6.71 14.13 0.96
C HIS A 13 -7.07 14.36 -0.52
N GLU A 14 -6.49 15.36 -1.18
CA GLU A 14 -6.71 15.64 -2.60
C GLU A 14 -6.25 14.48 -3.49
N ILE A 15 -5.11 13.86 -3.17
CA ILE A 15 -4.63 12.63 -3.82
C ILE A 15 -5.61 11.47 -3.60
N ALA A 16 -6.05 11.26 -2.36
CA ALA A 16 -6.99 10.20 -2.00
C ALA A 16 -8.38 10.38 -2.63
N THR A 17 -8.82 11.63 -2.82
CA THR A 17 -10.13 11.96 -3.40
C THR A 17 -10.14 11.80 -4.92
N ASN A 18 -9.00 12.03 -5.58
CA ASN A 18 -8.91 11.94 -7.04
C ASN A 18 -8.79 10.51 -7.56
N GLN A 19 -8.20 9.57 -6.82
CA GLN A 19 -8.18 8.16 -7.19
C GLN A 19 -8.03 7.29 -5.93
N LYS A 20 -8.90 6.28 -5.79
CA LYS A 20 -8.60 4.90 -5.33
C LYS A 20 -7.65 4.63 -4.13
N PHE A 21 -7.17 5.59 -3.37
CA PHE A 21 -6.20 5.37 -2.29
C PHE A 21 -6.87 5.53 -0.93
N VAL A 22 -6.84 4.48 -0.11
CA VAL A 22 -7.18 4.58 1.32
C VAL A 22 -5.86 4.65 2.08
N ILE A 23 -5.34 5.87 2.25
CA ILE A 23 -4.12 6.11 3.01
C ILE A 23 -4.47 6.06 4.50
N ALA A 24 -4.41 4.88 5.10
CA ALA A 24 -4.46 4.71 6.55
C ALA A 24 -3.02 4.79 7.10
N ILE A 25 -2.64 5.96 7.62
CA ILE A 25 -1.36 6.14 8.33
C ILE A 25 -1.57 5.73 9.78
N GLU A 26 -1.41 4.45 10.08
CA GLU A 26 -1.42 3.98 11.46
C GLU A 26 -0.02 4.12 12.06
N SER A 27 0.14 5.08 12.99
CA SER A 27 1.36 5.21 13.79
C SER A 27 1.35 4.23 14.97
N TYR A 28 1.24 2.93 14.71
CA TYR A 28 1.39 1.93 15.78
C TYR A 28 2.89 1.71 16.03
N ARG A 29 3.38 2.13 17.20
CA ARG A 29 4.79 1.98 17.62
C ARG A 29 5.83 2.65 16.69
N GLY A 30 5.43 3.70 15.96
CA GLY A 30 6.35 4.49 15.13
C GLY A 30 6.54 3.97 13.69
N ALA A 31 5.80 2.94 13.27
CA ALA A 31 5.74 2.56 11.86
C ALA A 31 4.88 3.56 11.06
N LYS A 32 5.31 3.88 9.83
CA LYS A 32 4.56 4.69 8.87
C LYS A 32 4.09 3.76 7.76
N GLU A 33 2.81 3.43 7.74
CA GLU A 33 2.24 2.47 6.80
C GLU A 33 1.20 3.13 5.90
N VAL A 34 1.10 2.67 4.65
CA VAL A 34 0.15 3.14 3.64
C VAL A 34 -0.44 1.93 2.95
N HIS A 35 -1.76 1.80 2.99
CA HIS A 35 -2.47 0.71 2.32
C HIS A 35 -2.96 1.16 0.94
N VAL A 36 -2.64 0.37 -0.09
CA VAL A 36 -3.11 0.55 -1.45
C VAL A 36 -4.20 -0.50 -1.71
N PRO A 37 -5.49 -0.11 -1.65
CA PRO A 37 -6.59 -1.06 -1.67
C PRO A 37 -6.87 -1.67 -3.05
N PHE A 38 -6.32 -1.10 -4.12
CA PHE A 38 -6.40 -1.63 -5.47
C PHE A 38 -5.05 -2.23 -5.87
N THR A 39 -5.02 -3.55 -5.92
CA THR A 39 -3.84 -4.37 -6.21
C THR A 39 -3.19 -4.01 -7.54
N ASP A 40 -3.98 -3.76 -8.58
CA ASP A 40 -3.48 -3.42 -9.91
C ASP A 40 -2.71 -2.09 -9.92
N ASP A 41 -3.18 -1.11 -9.15
CA ASP A 41 -2.54 0.19 -9.04
C ASP A 41 -1.23 0.09 -8.24
N PHE A 42 -1.17 -0.78 -7.21
CA PHE A 42 0.09 -1.08 -6.51
C PHE A 42 1.17 -1.57 -7.47
N PHE A 43 0.88 -2.58 -8.29
CA PHE A 43 1.87 -3.15 -9.22
C PHE A 43 2.21 -2.24 -10.41
N LYS A 44 1.35 -1.29 -10.77
CA LYS A 44 1.70 -0.24 -11.75
C LYS A 44 2.68 0.78 -11.17
N LEU A 45 2.52 1.13 -9.90
CA LEU A 45 3.33 2.15 -9.22
C LEU A 45 4.69 1.60 -8.80
N PHE A 46 4.72 0.35 -8.31
CA PHE A 46 5.91 -0.26 -7.74
C PHE A 46 6.39 -1.43 -8.59
N LYS A 47 7.49 -1.22 -9.32
CA LYS A 47 8.12 -2.25 -10.16
C LYS A 47 8.98 -3.25 -9.39
N GLN A 48 9.38 -2.90 -8.17
CA GLN A 48 10.14 -3.75 -7.27
C GLN A 48 9.40 -3.78 -5.96
N TYR A 49 9.14 -4.98 -5.46
CA TYR A 49 8.35 -5.24 -4.27
C TYR A 49 8.73 -6.59 -3.66
N ASP A 50 8.44 -6.73 -2.38
CA ASP A 50 8.55 -7.98 -1.64
C ASP A 50 7.15 -8.57 -1.43
N ILE A 51 7.07 -9.90 -1.34
CA ILE A 51 5.83 -10.63 -1.02
C ILE A 51 6.01 -11.40 0.29
N GLN A 52 5.03 -11.32 1.17
CA GLN A 52 4.99 -12.13 2.40
C GLN A 52 3.62 -12.77 2.65
N PRO A 53 3.58 -13.98 3.25
CA PRO A 53 2.33 -14.64 3.63
C PRO A 53 1.72 -13.98 4.89
N ARG A 54 0.39 -13.79 4.90
CA ARG A 54 -0.37 -13.22 6.04
C ARG A 54 -1.14 -14.25 6.87
N GLY A 55 -1.31 -15.47 6.38
CA GLY A 55 -2.12 -16.50 7.06
C GLY A 55 -3.60 -16.13 7.20
N ASN A 56 -4.12 -15.25 6.35
CA ASN A 56 -5.53 -14.87 6.28
C ASN A 56 -6.17 -15.52 5.04
N ASP A 57 -7.23 -16.30 5.22
CA ASP A 57 -7.86 -17.06 4.11
C ASP A 57 -8.38 -16.18 2.97
N LYS A 58 -8.81 -14.94 3.26
CA LYS A 58 -9.32 -14.01 2.24
C LYS A 58 -8.18 -13.33 1.47
N TYR A 59 -7.10 -13.01 2.18
CA TYR A 59 -5.93 -12.34 1.62
C TYR A 59 -4.66 -13.07 2.11
N PRO A 60 -4.33 -14.22 1.50
CA PRO A 60 -3.25 -15.08 2.00
C PRO A 60 -1.86 -14.45 1.88
N PHE A 61 -1.70 -13.46 1.01
CA PHE A 61 -0.44 -12.76 0.79
C PHE A 61 -0.59 -11.25 0.88
N GLU A 62 0.52 -10.57 1.08
CA GLU A 62 0.64 -9.13 0.88
C GLU A 62 1.91 -8.79 0.12
N ALA A 63 1.78 -7.82 -0.77
CA ALA A 63 2.90 -7.18 -1.44
C ALA A 63 3.27 -5.89 -0.70
N PHE A 64 4.55 -5.60 -0.57
CA PHE A 64 5.00 -4.36 0.05
C PHE A 64 6.28 -3.78 -0.54
N VAL A 65 6.43 -2.47 -0.34
CA VAL A 65 7.64 -1.70 -0.64
C VAL A 65 7.90 -0.75 0.52
N GLU A 66 9.16 -0.58 0.90
CA GLU A 66 9.56 0.46 1.84
C GLU A 66 10.33 1.57 1.11
N ILE A 67 9.84 2.81 1.23
CA ILE A 67 10.48 4.02 0.68
C ILE A 67 10.62 5.03 1.81
N ASP A 68 11.85 5.46 2.10
CA ASP A 68 12.15 6.45 3.14
C ASP A 68 11.51 6.16 4.51
N GLY A 69 11.47 4.87 4.89
CA GLY A 69 10.89 4.42 6.16
C GLY A 69 9.36 4.42 6.19
N VAL A 70 8.71 4.56 5.03
CA VAL A 70 7.26 4.40 4.85
C VAL A 70 7.02 3.11 4.08
N LYS A 71 6.22 2.21 4.64
CA LYS A 71 5.84 0.97 3.98
C LYS A 71 4.51 1.13 3.26
N PHE A 72 4.50 0.80 1.97
CA PHE A 72 3.32 0.75 1.12
C PHE A 72 2.93 -0.71 0.95
N PHE A 73 1.67 -1.06 1.19
CA PHE A 73 1.19 -2.44 1.15
C PHE A 73 -0.03 -2.61 0.27
N SER A 74 -0.16 -3.76 -0.37
CA SER A 74 -1.41 -4.22 -0.97
C SER A 74 -1.70 -5.66 -0.58
N LEU A 75 -2.96 -5.95 -0.27
CA LEU A 75 -3.40 -7.29 0.13
C LEU A 75 -3.82 -8.07 -1.10
N LEU A 76 -3.33 -9.30 -1.22
CA LEU A 76 -3.55 -10.12 -2.40
C LEU A 76 -4.46 -11.29 -2.06
N THR A 77 -5.52 -11.46 -2.85
CA THR A 77 -6.17 -12.77 -2.96
C THR A 77 -5.24 -13.76 -3.66
N GLN A 78 -5.51 -15.06 -3.53
CA GLN A 78 -4.75 -16.11 -4.25
C GLN A 78 -4.69 -15.84 -5.76
N LYS A 79 -5.83 -15.45 -6.35
CA LYS A 79 -5.93 -15.16 -7.79
C LYS A 79 -5.05 -13.98 -8.21
N GLU A 80 -5.04 -12.91 -7.41
CA GLU A 80 -4.21 -11.73 -7.71
C GLU A 80 -2.72 -12.04 -7.57
N TYR A 81 -2.34 -12.86 -6.59
CA TYR A 81 -0.96 -13.32 -6.47
C TYR A 81 -0.48 -14.08 -7.73
N GLU A 82 -1.28 -15.04 -8.21
CA GLU A 82 -0.98 -15.78 -9.45
C GLU A 82 -0.91 -14.85 -10.67
N GLU A 83 -1.78 -13.84 -10.73
CA GLU A 83 -1.86 -12.91 -11.86
C GLU A 83 -0.67 -11.93 -11.92
N TYR A 84 -0.28 -11.35 -10.78
CA TYR A 84 0.68 -10.24 -10.73
C TYR A 84 2.09 -10.65 -10.30
N VAL A 85 2.23 -11.72 -9.52
CA VAL A 85 3.52 -12.16 -8.98
C VAL A 85 4.08 -13.31 -9.81
N GLU A 86 3.33 -14.40 -9.99
CA GLU A 86 3.85 -15.59 -10.67
C GLU A 86 4.05 -15.40 -12.18
N LYS A 87 3.26 -14.55 -12.84
CA LYS A 87 3.48 -14.21 -14.27
C LYS A 87 4.71 -13.35 -14.51
N THR A 88 5.26 -12.75 -13.46
CA THR A 88 6.34 -11.76 -13.53
C THR A 88 7.69 -12.35 -13.10
N ALA A 89 7.69 -13.61 -12.62
CA ALA A 89 8.86 -14.38 -12.19
C ALA A 89 9.57 -15.12 -13.33
#